data_AF-A0A940CBV6-F1
#
_entry.id   AF-A0A940CBV6-F1
#
_cell.length_a   1.000
_cell.length_b   1.000
_cell.length_c   1.000
_cell.angle_alpha   90.00
_cell.angle_beta   90.00
_cell.angle_gamma   90.00
#
_symmetry.space_group_name_H-M   'P 1'
#
loop_
_entity.id
_entity.type
_entity.pdbx_description
1 polymer ?
#
loop_
_entity_poly.entity_id
_entity_poly.type
_entity_poly.pdbx_seq_one_letter_code
_entity_poly.pdbx_strand_id
1 'polypeptide(L)' 'MSTENIENKTAENADENILEVFGIRPDMTLGEIMQTKPEVIPVLMEAGMHCISCPAAMMETLEEASIVHGIP' A
#
# COMPACT_ATOMS: atom_id res chain seq x y z
N MET A 1 18.87 31.56 16.04
CA MET A 1 18.11 31.56 17.30
C MET A 1 16.66 31.55 16.89
N SER A 2 16.05 30.37 16.85
CA SER A 2 15.16 29.88 17.93
C SER A 2 13.81 30.61 17.81
N THR A 3 12.68 29.97 17.55
CA THR A 3 12.24 28.60 17.87
C THR A 3 10.99 28.26 17.08
N GLU A 4 10.65 26.97 17.10
CA GLU A 4 9.52 26.30 16.49
C GLU A 4 8.14 26.96 16.70
N ASN A 5 7.23 26.65 15.78
CA ASN A 5 5.88 26.19 16.12
C ASN A 5 5.38 25.25 15.02
N ILE A 6 5.68 23.98 15.25
CA ILE A 6 4.95 22.83 14.75
C ILE A 6 3.65 22.79 15.55
N GLU A 7 2.49 22.71 14.89
CA GLU A 7 1.33 21.91 15.33
C GLU A 7 0.13 22.14 14.41
N ASN A 8 -0.37 21.01 13.89
CA ASN A 8 -1.73 20.77 13.44
C ASN A 8 -2.31 21.58 12.27
N LYS A 9 -2.24 20.94 11.10
CA LYS A 9 -3.51 20.52 10.48
C LYS A 9 -3.46 19.04 10.10
N THR A 10 -3.62 18.21 11.12
CA THR A 10 -4.04 16.81 10.99
C THR A 10 -5.48 16.79 10.46
N ALA A 11 -5.75 15.80 9.59
CA ALA A 11 -7.06 15.25 9.28
C ALA A 11 -7.98 15.97 8.27
N GLU A 12 -7.50 16.24 7.05
CA GLU A 12 -8.31 16.37 5.82
C GLU A 12 -7.35 16.01 4.66
N ASN A 13 -7.07 14.73 4.33
CA ASN A 13 -7.85 13.92 3.40
C ASN A 13 -7.68 12.43 3.74
N ALA A 14 -8.76 11.75 4.12
CA ALA A 14 -8.79 10.29 4.25
C ALA A 14 -9.24 9.59 2.95
N ASP A 15 -9.13 10.28 1.81
CA ASP A 15 -9.71 9.90 0.51
C ASP A 15 -8.66 9.81 -0.62
N GLU A 16 -7.37 9.86 -0.27
CA GLU A 16 -6.29 9.60 -1.23
C GLU A 16 -5.84 8.14 -1.05
N ASN A 17 -6.22 7.29 -2.02
CA ASN A 17 -5.90 5.88 -2.03
C ASN A 17 -4.38 5.70 -1.86
N ILE A 18 -3.96 4.97 -0.83
CA ILE A 18 -2.53 4.77 -0.51
C ILE A 18 -1.78 4.23 -1.73
N LEU A 19 -2.45 3.45 -2.59
CA LEU A 19 -1.91 2.93 -3.83
C LEU A 19 -1.57 4.04 -4.82
N GLU A 20 -2.40 5.08 -4.95
CA GLU A 20 -2.15 6.20 -5.85
C GLU A 20 -0.96 7.06 -5.40
N VAL A 21 -0.80 7.26 -4.09
CA VAL A 21 0.35 7.99 -3.51
C VAL A 21 1.67 7.31 -3.86
N PHE A 22 1.68 5.98 -3.87
CA PHE A 22 2.84 5.17 -4.29
C PHE A 22 2.81 4.84 -5.79
N GLY A 23 1.89 5.38 -6.59
CA GLY A 23 1.75 5.10 -8.02
C GLY A 23 1.57 3.61 -8.35
N ILE A 24 1.00 2.84 -7.44
CA ILE A 24 0.65 1.43 -7.59
C ILE A 24 -0.71 1.35 -8.30
N ARG A 25 -0.79 0.49 -9.31
CA ARG A 25 -2.02 0.25 -10.04
C ARG A 25 -2.61 -1.12 -9.68
N PRO A 26 -3.94 -1.27 -9.68
CA PRO A 26 -4.63 -2.51 -9.29
C PRO A 26 -4.27 -3.73 -10.15
N ASP A 27 -3.89 -3.51 -11.41
CA ASP A 27 -3.46 -4.54 -12.36
C ASP A 27 -1.98 -4.93 -12.23
N MET A 28 -1.21 -4.24 -11.38
CA MET A 28 0.15 -4.67 -11.07
C MET A 28 0.09 -5.99 -10.31
N THR A 29 0.99 -6.90 -10.64
CA THR A 29 1.12 -8.15 -9.88
C THR A 29 1.75 -7.88 -8.52
N LEU A 30 1.43 -8.70 -7.52
CA LEU A 30 2.06 -8.62 -6.20
C LEU A 30 3.59 -8.76 -6.30
N GLY A 31 4.08 -9.62 -7.20
CA GLY A 31 5.51 -9.77 -7.47
C GLY A 31 6.15 -8.50 -8.06
N GLU A 32 5.44 -7.81 -8.95
CA GLU A 32 5.91 -6.54 -9.51
C GLU A 32 5.97 -5.44 -8.45
N ILE A 33 4.95 -5.35 -7.59
CA ILE A 33 4.93 -4.41 -6.46
C ILE A 33 6.09 -4.68 -5.51
N MET A 34 6.36 -5.96 -5.18
CA MET A 34 7.48 -6.32 -4.31
C MET A 34 8.85 -5.93 -4.90
N GLN A 35 9.02 -6.03 -6.21
CA GLN A 35 10.28 -5.71 -6.88
C GLN A 35 10.48 -4.22 -7.13
N THR A 36 9.40 -3.52 -7.48
CA THR A 36 9.47 -2.11 -7.90
C THR A 36 9.22 -1.14 -6.76
N LYS A 37 8.43 -1.54 -5.76
CA LYS A 37 7.99 -0.69 -4.64
C LYS A 37 8.09 -1.44 -3.29
N PRO A 38 9.29 -1.89 -2.87
CA PRO A 38 9.45 -2.60 -1.61
C PRO A 38 9.01 -1.79 -0.38
N GLU A 39 9.02 -0.46 -0.46
CA GLU A 39 8.61 0.47 0.59
C GLU A 39 7.14 0.36 1.00
N VAL A 40 6.26 -0.15 0.11
CA VAL A 40 4.85 -0.36 0.43
C VAL A 40 4.55 -1.71 1.04
N ILE A 41 5.48 -2.67 0.98
CA ILE A 41 5.25 -4.02 1.52
C ILE A 41 4.83 -3.95 3.00
N PRO A 42 5.49 -3.19 3.90
CA PRO A 42 5.07 -3.09 5.29
C PRO A 42 3.67 -2.50 5.46
N VAL A 43 3.31 -1.51 4.64
CA VAL A 43 2.00 -0.85 4.65
C VAL A 43 0.91 -1.83 4.21
N LEU A 44 1.15 -2.58 3.14
CA LEU A 44 0.23 -3.60 2.64
C LEU A 44 0.06 -4.74 3.65
N MET A 45 1.13 -5.16 4.32
CA MET A 45 1.07 -6.15 5.39
C MET A 45 0.22 -5.64 6.57
N GLU A 46 0.40 -4.39 7.00
CA GLU A 46 -0.41 -3.77 8.05
C GLU A 46 -1.89 -3.65 7.64
N ALA A 47 -2.17 -3.42 6.36
CA ALA A 47 -3.52 -3.43 5.77
C ALA A 47 -4.13 -4.84 5.63
N GLY A 48 -3.39 -5.90 5.96
CA GLY A 48 -3.87 -7.29 5.94
C GLY A 48 -3.33 -8.15 4.79
N MET A 49 -2.57 -7.59 3.85
CA MET A 49 -1.97 -8.30 2.70
C MET A 49 -0.70 -9.09 3.09
N HIS A 50 -0.75 -9.88 4.16
CA HIS A 50 0.38 -10.72 4.60
C HIS A 50 0.80 -11.74 3.52
N CYS A 51 -0.15 -12.10 2.65
CA CYS A 51 0.03 -13.01 1.54
C CYS A 51 0.89 -12.43 0.40
N ILE A 52 1.24 -11.13 0.43
CA ILE A 52 2.05 -10.50 -0.63
C ILE A 52 3.40 -11.19 -0.84
N SER A 53 3.96 -11.77 0.21
CA SER A 53 5.24 -12.52 0.16
C SER A 53 5.08 -13.99 -0.25
N CYS A 54 3.85 -14.47 -0.46
CA CYS A 54 3.60 -15.86 -0.82
C CYS A 54 4.00 -16.11 -2.28
N PRO A 55 4.85 -17.11 -2.58
CA PRO A 55 5.29 -17.37 -3.95
C PRO A 55 4.15 -17.79 -4.89
N ALA A 56 3.05 -18.31 -4.34
CA ALA A 56 1.85 -18.61 -5.13
C ALA A 56 1.06 -17.34 -5.51
N ALA A 57 1.12 -16.30 -4.68
CA ALA A 57 0.38 -15.05 -4.87
C ALA A 57 1.16 -14.02 -5.72
N MET A 58 2.45 -14.23 -5.97
CA MET A 58 3.28 -13.31 -6.77
C MET A 58 2.77 -13.12 -8.20
N MET A 59 1.99 -14.07 -8.72
CA MET A 59 1.38 -14.02 -10.06
C MET A 59 -0.02 -13.39 -10.04
N GLU A 60 -0.61 -13.19 -8.87
CA GLU A 60 -1.92 -12.55 -8.71
C GLU A 60 -1.78 -11.03 -8.82
N THR A 61 -2.80 -10.39 -9.40
CA THR A 61 -2.89 -8.93 -9.40
C THR A 61 -3.28 -8.42 -8.01
N LEU A 62 -2.95 -7.15 -7.73
CA LEU A 62 -3.34 -6.51 -6.49
C LEU A 62 -4.86 -6.50 -6.31
N GLU A 63 -5.61 -6.27 -7.39
CA GLU A 63 -7.07 -6.31 -7.39
C GLU A 63 -7.62 -7.69 -7.03
N GLU A 64 -7.13 -8.76 -7.69
CA GLU A 64 -7.54 -10.13 -7.39
C GLU A 64 -7.24 -10.51 -5.94
N ALA A 65 -6.05 -10.16 -5.46
CA ALA A 65 -5.67 -10.41 -4.08
C ALA A 65 -6.56 -9.61 -3.09
N SER A 66 -6.89 -8.36 -3.40
CA SER A 66 -7.74 -7.53 -2.53
C SER A 66 -9.17 -8.07 -2.45
N ILE A 67 -9.72 -8.58 -3.55
CA ILE A 67 -11.04 -9.22 -3.62
C ILE A 67 -11.06 -10.54 -2.83
N VAL A 68 -10.03 -11.38 -2.98
CA VAL A 68 -9.93 -12.68 -2.29
C VAL A 68 -9.73 -12.50 -0.78
N HIS A 69 -9.02 -11.45 -0.37
CA HIS A 69 -8.66 -11.21 1.03
C HIS A 69 -9.55 -10.20 1.75
N GLY A 70 -10.55 -9.61 1.07
CA GLY A 70 -11.56 -8.74 1.69
C GLY A 70 -11.00 -7.42 2.21
N ILE A 71 -9.94 -6.91 1.57
CA ILE A 71 -9.32 -5.64 1.91
C ILE A 71 -9.94 -4.58 0.98
N PRO A 72 -10.68 -3.60 1.54
CA PRO A 72 -11.33 -2.55 0.77
C PRO A 72 -10.34 -1.52 0.19
#